data_AF-A0A7C4DCT3-F1
#
_entry.id   AF-A0A7C4DCT3-F1
#
_cell.length_a   1.000
_cell.length_b   1.000
_cell.length_c   1.000
_cell.angle_alpha   90.00
_cell.angle_beta   90.00
_cell.angle_gamma   90.00
#
_symmetry.space_group_name_H-M   'P 1'
#
loop_
_entity.id
_entity.type
_entity.pdbx_description
1 polymer ?
#
loop_
_entity_poly.entity_id
_entity_poly.type
_entity_poly.pdbx_seq_one_letter_code
_entity_poly.pdbx_strand_id
1 'polypeptide(L)'
;MSGLNSRDIFKRAIPFMRDFLSPITSESESETFHPRLYDKLINSGTDTIVRKLKEYNERRRALLRDLREKIPIGRFIVEESVSNLRLVASDASSNGVDLRSAFIPLYASAAVAAEGKMIIDEPIFRVDEQDVWPDETRARDRESLLAFKLQFEVTLDAIERWMPRYVLLDGPLLLNFWLLPTMPGSTEEYKRDFDSAVLKLIDLLYACFKMDIPVVGFVKRTRVNDICSELGFPRMRDTALLDAILGLGEYTLPKIIPEKGSVPGRCRKVCHKIGIPDREIEDILGIHFSYAKTGFTTPFRLEVPRYCVDRLEDVGSIILATSEVDGIPFALKEADSLVRINTSLSNIRTLMIYSKALDLVKRGDLGPEDLNLLTLQHGENWVLRDGEHLRGLLGV
;
A
#
# COMPACT_ATOMS: atom_id res chain seq x y z
N MET A 1 11.45 -57.61 24.35
CA MET A 1 11.12 -56.26 24.84
C MET A 1 10.89 -55.38 23.62
N SER A 2 9.62 -55.18 23.31
CA SER A 2 9.10 -54.66 22.05
C SER A 2 9.37 -53.16 21.90
N GLY A 3 9.99 -52.81 20.77
CA GLY A 3 10.21 -51.42 20.36
C GLY A 3 8.89 -50.69 20.16
N LEU A 4 8.78 -49.54 20.82
CA LEU A 4 7.74 -48.56 20.56
C LEU A 4 7.98 -47.95 19.16
N ASN A 5 7.01 -48.17 18.29
CA ASN A 5 7.01 -47.74 16.90
C ASN A 5 6.92 -46.20 16.85
N SER A 6 7.77 -45.52 16.06
CA SER A 6 7.80 -44.05 15.95
C SER A 6 6.45 -43.43 15.53
N ARG A 7 5.56 -44.25 14.94
CA ARG A 7 4.18 -43.89 14.60
C ARG A 7 3.25 -43.74 15.81
N ASP A 8 3.52 -44.39 16.94
CA ASP A 8 2.66 -44.29 18.13
C ASP A 8 2.98 -43.04 18.98
N ILE A 9 4.18 -42.50 18.86
CA ILE A 9 4.55 -41.20 19.44
C ILE A 9 3.84 -40.07 18.67
N PHE A 10 3.80 -40.13 17.34
CA PHE A 10 3.07 -39.16 16.50
C PHE A 10 1.55 -39.15 16.76
N LYS A 11 0.96 -40.32 17.05
CA LYS A 11 -0.48 -40.41 17.39
C LYS A 11 -0.83 -39.93 18.80
N ARG A 12 0.12 -39.96 19.74
CA ARG A 12 -0.10 -39.50 21.13
C ARG A 12 0.36 -38.06 21.37
N ALA A 13 1.21 -37.49 20.53
CA ALA A 13 1.89 -36.23 20.85
C ALA A 13 1.16 -34.95 20.44
N ILE A 14 0.16 -34.93 19.55
CA ILE A 14 -0.45 -33.65 19.15
C ILE A 14 -1.96 -33.73 18.89
N PRO A 15 -2.80 -33.73 19.94
CA PRO A 15 -4.25 -33.52 19.82
C PRO A 15 -4.58 -32.22 19.07
N PHE A 16 -3.76 -31.19 19.26
CA PHE A 16 -3.93 -29.85 18.69
C PHE A 16 -3.87 -29.83 17.15
N MET A 17 -2.98 -30.60 16.50
CA MET A 17 -2.87 -30.62 15.03
C MET A 17 -4.11 -31.21 14.36
N ARG A 18 -4.84 -32.11 15.03
CA ARG A 18 -6.05 -32.70 14.47
C ARG A 18 -7.17 -31.66 14.37
N ASP A 19 -7.30 -30.81 15.39
CA ASP A 19 -8.29 -29.72 15.40
C ASP A 19 -7.83 -28.52 14.55
N PHE A 20 -6.52 -28.26 14.47
CA PHE A 20 -5.92 -27.14 13.72
C PHE A 20 -5.84 -27.40 12.20
N LEU A 21 -5.68 -28.66 11.78
CA LEU A 21 -5.76 -29.10 10.38
C LEU A 21 -7.16 -29.59 10.00
N SER A 22 -8.09 -29.67 10.97
CA SER A 22 -9.50 -30.01 10.72
C SER A 22 -10.11 -29.16 9.63
N PRO A 23 -9.95 -27.81 9.57
CA PRO A 23 -10.55 -27.00 8.51
C PRO A 23 -9.99 -27.30 7.11
N ILE A 24 -8.77 -27.85 7.03
CA ILE A 24 -8.11 -28.24 5.77
C ILE A 24 -8.62 -29.62 5.30
N THR A 25 -9.25 -30.40 6.19
CA THR A 25 -9.68 -31.79 5.93
C THR A 25 -11.17 -32.05 6.17
N SER A 26 -11.90 -31.10 6.72
CA SER A 26 -13.35 -31.19 6.97
C SER A 26 -14.11 -30.63 5.77
N GLU A 27 -14.62 -31.53 4.93
CA GLU A 27 -15.85 -31.24 4.22
C GLU A 27 -16.98 -31.10 5.26
N SER A 28 -17.76 -30.04 5.15
CA SER A 28 -18.95 -29.67 5.95
C SER A 28 -18.71 -28.90 7.26
N GLU A 29 -18.54 -27.59 7.15
CA GLU A 29 -19.35 -26.72 8.01
C GLU A 29 -20.80 -26.84 7.52
N SER A 30 -21.71 -27.28 8.38
CA SER A 30 -23.14 -27.23 8.09
C SER A 30 -23.53 -25.76 7.88
N GLU A 31 -23.63 -25.33 6.62
CA GLU A 31 -24.17 -24.03 6.25
C GLU A 31 -25.56 -23.92 6.88
N THR A 32 -25.66 -23.16 7.97
CA THR A 32 -26.93 -22.88 8.60
C THR A 32 -27.62 -21.87 7.69
N PHE A 33 -28.33 -22.36 6.68
CA PHE A 33 -29.06 -21.52 5.76
C PHE A 33 -30.16 -20.82 6.56
N HIS A 34 -30.08 -19.50 6.67
CA HIS A 34 -31.09 -18.67 7.31
C HIS A 34 -31.90 -17.95 6.22
N PRO A 35 -32.94 -18.56 5.62
CA PRO A 35 -33.54 -18.03 4.39
C PRO A 35 -34.10 -16.61 4.55
N ARG A 36 -34.60 -16.27 5.74
CA ARG A 36 -35.05 -14.91 6.06
C ARG A 36 -33.92 -13.87 6.12
N LEU A 37 -32.72 -14.28 6.54
CA LEU A 37 -31.54 -13.41 6.53
C LEU A 37 -31.09 -13.18 5.08
N TYR A 38 -30.97 -14.25 4.30
CA TYR A 38 -30.62 -14.18 2.89
C TYR A 38 -31.63 -13.37 2.07
N ASP A 39 -32.93 -13.56 2.27
CA ASP A 39 -33.97 -12.77 1.61
C ASP A 39 -33.90 -11.27 1.98
N LYS A 40 -33.62 -10.98 3.27
CA LYS A 40 -33.41 -9.60 3.72
C LYS A 40 -32.14 -8.96 3.13
N LEU A 41 -31.03 -9.69 3.07
CA LEU A 41 -29.76 -9.18 2.56
C LEU A 41 -29.73 -9.09 1.03
N ILE A 42 -30.18 -10.14 0.34
CA ILE A 42 -30.06 -10.29 -1.11
C ILE A 42 -31.22 -9.65 -1.85
N ASN A 43 -32.47 -9.83 -1.42
CA ASN A 43 -33.59 -9.32 -2.22
C ASN A 43 -33.95 -7.90 -1.78
N SER A 44 -34.55 -7.76 -0.59
CA SER A 44 -35.02 -6.44 -0.12
C SER A 44 -33.91 -5.43 0.13
N GLY A 45 -32.73 -5.90 0.56
CA GLY A 45 -31.52 -5.11 0.70
C GLY A 45 -31.02 -4.58 -0.64
N THR A 46 -30.92 -5.44 -1.66
CA THR A 46 -30.43 -5.06 -2.99
C THR A 46 -31.32 -4.05 -3.68
N ASP A 47 -32.64 -4.24 -3.68
CA ASP A 47 -33.56 -3.27 -4.29
C ASP A 47 -33.42 -1.87 -3.68
N THR A 48 -33.27 -1.83 -2.35
CA THR A 48 -33.05 -0.59 -1.61
C THR A 48 -31.71 0.05 -2.00
N ILE A 49 -30.65 -0.74 -2.17
CA ILE A 49 -29.33 -0.27 -2.60
C ILE A 49 -29.40 0.27 -4.02
N VAL A 50 -30.01 -0.46 -4.97
CA VAL A 50 -30.14 -0.05 -6.37
C VAL A 50 -30.89 1.27 -6.49
N ARG A 51 -31.98 1.44 -5.75
CA ARG A 51 -32.70 2.72 -5.69
C ARG A 51 -31.81 3.86 -5.18
N LYS A 52 -31.06 3.65 -4.09
CA LYS A 52 -30.13 4.65 -3.54
C LYS A 52 -28.99 4.98 -4.52
N LEU A 53 -28.49 3.99 -5.27
CA LEU A 53 -27.47 4.19 -6.31
C LEU A 53 -28.02 5.02 -7.47
N LYS A 54 -29.29 4.78 -7.87
CA LYS A 54 -29.97 5.60 -8.88
C LYS A 54 -30.09 7.05 -8.43
N GLU A 55 -30.59 7.30 -7.22
CA GLU A 55 -30.69 8.64 -6.64
C GLU A 55 -29.32 9.33 -6.54
N TYR A 56 -28.28 8.60 -6.13
CA TYR A 56 -26.91 9.09 -6.07
C TYR A 56 -26.39 9.49 -7.47
N ASN A 57 -26.62 8.67 -8.49
CA ASN A 57 -26.18 8.95 -9.85
C ASN A 57 -26.96 10.10 -10.50
N GLU A 58 -28.25 10.25 -10.22
CA GLU A 58 -29.05 11.39 -10.66
C GLU A 58 -28.51 12.70 -10.07
N ARG A 59 -28.20 12.72 -8.77
CA ARG A 59 -27.53 13.86 -8.13
C ARG A 59 -26.20 14.15 -8.81
N ARG A 60 -25.33 13.15 -8.97
CA ARG A 60 -24.04 13.29 -9.66
C ARG A 60 -24.19 13.90 -11.06
N ARG A 61 -25.14 13.42 -11.86
CA ARG A 61 -25.40 13.94 -13.21
C ARG A 61 -25.91 15.38 -13.20
N ALA A 62 -26.75 15.75 -12.25
CA ALA A 62 -27.19 17.14 -12.11
C ALA A 62 -25.99 18.07 -11.89
N LEU A 63 -25.05 17.67 -11.01
CA LEU A 63 -23.84 18.44 -10.71
C LEU A 63 -22.91 18.60 -11.91
N LEU A 64 -22.75 17.56 -12.72
CA LEU A 64 -21.87 17.62 -13.90
C LEU A 64 -22.25 18.75 -14.86
N ARG A 65 -23.55 19.06 -14.99
CA ARG A 65 -24.03 20.16 -15.85
C ARG A 65 -23.56 21.53 -15.37
N ASP A 66 -23.45 21.71 -14.05
CA ASP A 66 -23.13 23.00 -13.45
C ASP A 66 -21.62 23.18 -13.18
N LEU A 67 -20.85 22.10 -13.25
CA LEU A 67 -19.45 22.04 -12.77
C LEU A 67 -18.40 21.90 -13.86
N ARG A 68 -18.77 21.44 -15.07
CA ARG A 68 -17.78 21.15 -16.13
C ARG A 68 -16.91 22.36 -16.50
N GLU A 69 -17.43 23.57 -16.35
CA GLU A 69 -16.72 24.83 -16.62
C GLU A 69 -16.05 25.42 -15.37
N LYS A 70 -16.33 24.90 -14.17
CA LYS A 70 -15.81 25.43 -12.90
C LYS A 70 -14.53 24.74 -12.44
N ILE A 71 -14.26 23.54 -12.93
CA ILE A 71 -13.03 22.81 -12.61
C ILE A 71 -12.03 23.09 -13.74
N PRO A 72 -10.93 23.80 -13.47
CA PRO A 72 -9.94 24.06 -14.49
C PRO A 72 -9.17 22.77 -14.82
N ILE A 73 -9.11 22.46 -16.11
CA ILE A 73 -8.55 21.22 -16.65
C ILE A 73 -7.37 21.57 -17.56
N GLY A 74 -6.24 20.92 -17.32
CA GLY A 74 -5.10 20.87 -18.22
C GLY A 74 -5.08 19.57 -19.01
N ARG A 75 -4.20 19.49 -20.00
CA ARG A 75 -3.98 18.30 -20.82
C ARG A 75 -2.50 18.02 -20.96
N PHE A 76 -2.10 16.76 -20.80
CA PHE A 76 -0.72 16.35 -21.02
C PHE A 76 -0.40 16.31 -22.51
N ILE A 77 0.81 16.74 -22.86
CA ILE A 77 1.34 16.68 -24.21
C ILE A 77 2.38 15.57 -24.25
N VAL A 78 2.03 14.45 -24.88
CA VAL A 78 2.92 13.30 -25.01
C VAL A 78 3.90 13.56 -26.15
N GLU A 79 5.13 13.91 -25.81
CA GLU A 79 6.26 13.87 -26.75
C GLU A 79 7.03 12.55 -26.61
N GLU A 80 7.36 11.94 -27.74
CA GLU A 80 8.06 10.64 -27.79
C GLU A 80 9.44 10.69 -27.10
N SER A 81 10.11 11.84 -27.17
CA SER A 81 11.39 12.13 -26.50
C SER A 81 11.32 12.03 -24.97
N VAL A 82 10.19 12.44 -24.38
CA VAL A 82 9.99 12.52 -22.93
C VAL A 82 9.72 11.13 -22.34
N SER A 83 9.18 10.21 -23.14
CA SER A 83 8.90 8.83 -22.71
C SER A 83 10.16 8.02 -22.37
N ASN A 84 11.32 8.35 -22.95
CA ASN A 84 12.58 7.63 -22.74
C ASN A 84 13.46 8.23 -21.63
N LEU A 85 12.94 9.20 -20.87
CA LEU A 85 13.67 9.75 -19.73
C LEU A 85 13.71 8.73 -18.60
N ARG A 86 14.88 8.66 -17.95
CA ARG A 86 15.10 7.76 -16.82
C ARG A 86 14.24 8.16 -15.64
N LEU A 87 13.42 7.24 -15.18
CA LEU A 87 12.59 7.38 -14.00
C LEU A 87 12.90 6.26 -13.00
N VAL A 88 12.78 6.57 -11.72
CA VAL A 88 12.76 5.57 -10.66
C VAL A 88 11.34 5.43 -10.15
N ALA A 89 10.88 4.19 -9.99
CA ALA A 89 9.61 3.87 -9.36
C ALA A 89 9.83 2.94 -8.18
N SER A 90 9.13 3.16 -7.07
CA SER A 90 9.20 2.27 -5.91
C SER A 90 7.84 1.99 -5.29
N ASP A 91 7.72 0.79 -4.72
CA ASP A 91 6.54 0.34 -3.99
C ASP A 91 6.96 -0.47 -2.75
N ALA A 92 6.05 -0.64 -1.80
CA ALA A 92 6.23 -1.45 -0.61
C ALA A 92 4.99 -2.28 -0.30
N SER A 93 5.23 -3.47 0.26
CA SER A 93 4.19 -4.40 0.66
C SER A 93 4.41 -4.89 2.07
N SER A 94 3.32 -5.28 2.73
CA SER A 94 3.30 -5.80 4.10
C SER A 94 2.20 -6.83 4.26
N ASN A 95 2.49 -7.97 4.89
CA ASN A 95 1.52 -9.02 5.15
C ASN A 95 1.98 -9.98 6.27
N GLY A 96 2.26 -9.43 7.45
CA GLY A 96 2.66 -10.18 8.63
C GLY A 96 1.53 -11.06 9.18
N VAL A 97 1.89 -11.92 10.11
CA VAL A 97 0.97 -12.91 10.69
C VAL A 97 0.75 -12.63 12.17
N ASP A 98 -0.51 -12.69 12.59
CA ASP A 98 -0.90 -12.61 14.00
C ASP A 98 -0.96 -14.02 14.61
N LEU A 99 -0.02 -14.30 15.51
CA LEU A 99 0.03 -15.53 16.27
C LEU A 99 -0.52 -15.25 17.66
N ARG A 100 -1.02 -16.29 18.31
CA ARG A 100 -1.59 -16.24 19.66
C ARG A 100 -0.68 -15.54 20.68
N SER A 101 0.64 -15.63 20.49
CA SER A 101 1.62 -15.07 21.41
C SER A 101 2.28 -13.77 20.94
N ALA A 102 2.24 -13.46 19.65
CA ALA A 102 2.92 -12.31 19.06
C ALA A 102 2.54 -12.10 17.60
N PHE A 103 2.74 -10.88 17.12
CA PHE A 103 2.74 -10.60 15.68
C PHE A 103 4.14 -10.81 15.10
N ILE A 104 4.22 -11.48 13.95
CA ILE A 104 5.46 -11.61 13.18
C ILE A 104 5.32 -10.76 11.90
N PRO A 105 6.00 -9.60 11.82
CA PRO A 105 5.94 -8.74 10.65
C PRO A 105 6.58 -9.38 9.43
N LEU A 106 6.07 -9.01 8.26
CA LEU A 106 6.58 -9.36 6.95
C LEU A 106 6.34 -8.19 6.01
N TYR A 107 7.36 -7.38 5.78
CA TYR A 107 7.30 -6.27 4.83
C TYR A 107 8.57 -6.17 3.99
N ALA A 108 8.41 -5.59 2.81
CA ALA A 108 9.49 -5.41 1.84
C ALA A 108 9.20 -4.20 0.95
N SER A 109 10.25 -3.68 0.33
CA SER A 109 10.14 -2.65 -0.67
C SER A 109 11.15 -2.88 -1.79
N ALA A 110 10.82 -2.39 -2.99
CA ALA A 110 11.69 -2.42 -4.14
C ALA A 110 11.64 -1.11 -4.90
N ALA A 111 12.75 -0.77 -5.52
CA ALA A 111 12.85 0.29 -6.51
C ALA A 111 13.36 -0.28 -7.83
N VAL A 112 12.80 0.25 -8.93
CA VAL A 112 13.21 -0.06 -10.29
C VAL A 112 13.57 1.23 -11.02
N ALA A 113 14.58 1.16 -11.89
CA ALA A 113 14.84 2.20 -12.88
C ALA A 113 14.29 1.78 -14.24
N ALA A 114 13.61 2.70 -14.90
CA ALA A 114 13.05 2.47 -16.22
C ALA A 114 13.32 3.64 -17.17
N GLU A 115 13.45 3.32 -18.45
CA GLU A 115 13.42 4.26 -19.57
C GLU A 115 12.33 3.75 -20.54
N GLY A 116 11.24 4.51 -20.69
CA GLY A 116 10.03 4.04 -21.39
C GLY A 116 9.40 2.83 -20.70
N LYS A 117 9.21 1.75 -21.45
CA LYS A 117 8.64 0.48 -20.97
C LYS A 117 9.70 -0.61 -20.80
N MET A 118 10.90 -0.22 -20.39
CA MET A 118 12.04 -1.12 -20.22
C MET A 118 12.74 -0.84 -18.89
N ILE A 119 12.98 -1.91 -18.13
CA ILE A 119 13.81 -1.88 -16.91
C ILE A 119 15.28 -1.89 -17.35
N ILE A 120 16.06 -0.93 -16.85
CA ILE A 120 17.42 -0.68 -17.34
C ILE A 120 18.53 -1.29 -16.48
N ASP A 121 18.22 -1.77 -15.28
CA ASP A 121 19.18 -2.36 -14.33
C ASP A 121 18.45 -3.29 -13.33
N GLU A 122 19.21 -4.08 -12.56
CA GLU A 122 18.67 -4.96 -11.52
C GLU A 122 17.95 -4.16 -10.42
N PRO A 123 16.72 -4.54 -10.04
CA PRO A 123 15.98 -3.86 -8.98
C PRO A 123 16.73 -3.85 -7.64
N ILE A 124 16.52 -2.79 -6.84
CA ILE A 124 17.03 -2.72 -5.47
C ILE A 124 15.92 -3.23 -4.56
N PHE A 125 16.26 -4.14 -3.64
CA PHE A 125 15.33 -4.68 -2.65
C PHE A 125 15.76 -4.34 -1.23
N ARG A 126 14.79 -4.00 -0.40
CA ARG A 126 14.94 -3.92 1.05
C ARG A 126 13.85 -4.77 1.69
N VAL A 127 14.23 -5.57 2.68
CA VAL A 127 13.32 -6.46 3.41
C VAL A 127 13.43 -6.21 4.91
N ASP A 128 12.35 -6.52 5.61
CA ASP A 128 12.18 -6.42 7.07
C ASP A 128 13.38 -6.90 7.91
N GLU A 129 13.60 -6.20 9.02
CA GLU A 129 14.41 -6.66 10.14
C GLU A 129 13.63 -7.75 10.91
N GLN A 130 14.09 -9.00 10.82
CA GLN A 130 13.39 -10.14 11.42
C GLN A 130 13.17 -9.96 12.93
N ASP A 131 11.91 -9.74 13.33
CA ASP A 131 11.53 -9.47 14.72
C ASP A 131 10.21 -10.18 15.12
N VAL A 132 9.89 -10.16 16.42
CA VAL A 132 8.67 -10.73 17.00
C VAL A 132 8.07 -9.69 17.95
N TRP A 133 6.80 -9.31 17.73
CA TRP A 133 6.13 -8.26 18.50
C TRP A 133 5.06 -8.84 19.44
N PRO A 134 5.40 -9.16 20.71
CA PRO A 134 4.47 -9.82 21.64
C PRO A 134 3.39 -8.89 22.19
N ASP A 135 3.64 -7.57 22.23
CA ASP A 135 2.83 -6.58 22.94
C ASP A 135 2.35 -5.43 22.04
N GLU A 136 2.60 -5.51 20.73
CA GLU A 136 2.22 -4.47 19.79
C GLU A 136 0.72 -4.53 19.47
N THR A 137 -0.05 -3.62 20.08
CA THR A 137 -1.51 -3.55 19.88
C THR A 137 -1.92 -3.08 18.49
N ARG A 138 -1.02 -2.39 17.78
CA ARG A 138 -1.26 -1.81 16.44
C ARG A 138 -0.32 -2.40 15.41
N ALA A 139 -0.09 -3.71 15.48
CA ALA A 139 0.96 -4.38 14.72
C ALA A 139 0.87 -4.14 13.20
N ARG A 140 -0.32 -4.24 12.61
CA ARG A 140 -0.51 -3.97 11.16
C ARG A 140 -0.24 -2.51 10.78
N ASP A 141 -0.54 -1.55 11.66
CA ASP A 141 -0.24 -0.14 11.41
C ASP A 141 1.27 0.12 11.49
N ARG A 142 1.94 -0.44 12.51
CA ARG A 142 3.40 -0.38 12.67
C ARG A 142 4.12 -1.05 11.50
N GLU A 143 3.64 -2.20 11.05
CA GLU A 143 4.15 -2.91 9.87
C GLU A 143 4.02 -2.07 8.60
N SER A 144 2.83 -1.49 8.36
CA SER A 144 2.60 -0.62 7.21
C SER A 144 3.51 0.61 7.23
N LEU A 145 3.72 1.21 8.41
CA LEU A 145 4.64 2.32 8.60
C LEU A 145 6.09 1.93 8.25
N LEU A 146 6.56 0.77 8.70
CA LEU A 146 7.90 0.29 8.41
C LEU A 146 8.07 -0.07 6.92
N ALA A 147 7.02 -0.57 6.26
CA ALA A 147 7.01 -0.73 4.81
C ALA A 147 7.22 0.61 4.07
N PHE A 148 6.51 1.67 4.48
CA PHE A 148 6.73 3.03 3.95
C PHE A 148 8.15 3.53 4.20
N LYS A 149 8.71 3.29 5.40
CA LYS A 149 10.10 3.64 5.70
C LYS A 149 11.06 2.95 4.72
N LEU A 150 10.90 1.64 4.48
CA LEU A 150 11.73 0.91 3.51
C LEU A 150 11.56 1.45 2.09
N GLN A 151 10.35 1.88 1.71
CA GLN A 151 10.11 2.55 0.42
C GLN A 151 10.95 3.81 0.27
N PHE A 152 11.02 4.65 1.31
CA PHE A 152 11.83 5.86 1.26
C PHE A 152 13.33 5.54 1.18
N GLU A 153 13.80 4.55 1.95
CA GLU A 153 15.20 4.12 1.96
C GLU A 153 15.63 3.51 0.60
N VAL A 154 14.84 2.59 0.04
CA VAL A 154 15.16 1.98 -1.26
C VAL A 154 15.11 3.01 -2.39
N THR A 155 14.26 4.03 -2.27
CA THR A 155 14.18 5.13 -3.24
C THR A 155 15.41 6.02 -3.16
N LEU A 156 15.90 6.33 -1.95
CA LEU A 156 17.16 7.06 -1.76
C LEU A 156 18.33 6.30 -2.38
N ASP A 157 18.47 5.01 -2.09
CA ASP A 157 19.49 4.14 -2.70
C ASP A 157 19.40 4.16 -4.24
N ALA A 158 18.17 4.13 -4.78
CA ALA A 158 17.91 4.18 -6.22
C ALA A 158 18.27 5.53 -6.85
N ILE A 159 18.01 6.65 -6.16
CA ILE A 159 18.40 7.99 -6.61
C ILE A 159 19.93 8.08 -6.69
N GLU A 160 20.63 7.63 -5.65
CA GLU A 160 22.09 7.64 -5.61
C GLU A 160 22.70 6.74 -6.68
N ARG A 161 22.14 5.55 -6.91
CA ARG A 161 22.65 4.58 -7.88
C ARG A 161 22.40 5.02 -9.33
N TRP A 162 21.19 5.47 -9.64
CA TRP A 162 20.74 5.62 -11.03
C TRP A 162 20.63 7.06 -11.51
N MET A 163 20.68 8.04 -10.61
CA MET A 163 20.58 9.46 -10.90
C MET A 163 19.41 9.77 -11.86
N PRO A 164 18.17 9.42 -11.48
CA PRO A 164 17.03 9.54 -12.37
C PRO A 164 16.66 11.00 -12.64
N ARG A 165 15.88 11.21 -13.70
CA ARG A 165 15.26 12.50 -13.98
C ARG A 165 13.98 12.71 -13.19
N TYR A 166 13.30 11.64 -12.79
CA TYR A 166 12.04 11.68 -12.06
C TYR A 166 11.91 10.51 -11.09
N VAL A 167 11.13 10.69 -10.02
CA VAL A 167 10.81 9.66 -9.04
C VAL A 167 9.30 9.51 -8.91
N LEU A 168 8.82 8.27 -8.98
CA LEU A 168 7.43 7.89 -8.75
C LEU A 168 7.34 6.99 -7.51
N LEU A 169 6.54 7.38 -6.54
CA LEU A 169 6.21 6.54 -5.39
C LEU A 169 4.81 5.98 -5.58
N ASP A 170 4.60 4.69 -5.36
CA ASP A 170 3.24 4.16 -5.21
C ASP A 170 2.70 4.57 -3.83
N GLY A 171 1.71 5.47 -3.82
CA GLY A 171 1.15 6.03 -2.59
C GLY A 171 1.33 7.55 -2.43
N PRO A 172 0.81 8.10 -1.32
CA PRO A 172 0.90 9.53 -1.02
C PRO A 172 2.32 9.93 -0.61
N LEU A 173 2.67 11.21 -0.80
CA LEU A 173 3.98 11.72 -0.39
C LEU A 173 4.12 11.90 1.12
N LEU A 174 3.01 12.04 1.84
CA LEU A 174 3.02 12.15 3.30
C LEU A 174 2.43 10.89 3.92
N LEU A 175 2.98 10.52 5.09
CA LEU A 175 2.44 9.42 5.89
C LEU A 175 0.97 9.66 6.23
N ASN A 176 0.19 8.58 6.21
CA ASN A 176 -1.23 8.65 6.55
C ASN A 176 -1.42 9.04 8.03
N PHE A 177 -2.34 9.96 8.32
CA PHE A 177 -2.62 10.40 9.69
C PHE A 177 -3.06 9.26 10.62
N TRP A 178 -3.62 8.18 10.10
CA TRP A 178 -3.95 7.01 10.91
C TRP A 178 -2.71 6.36 11.53
N LEU A 179 -1.52 6.51 10.93
CA LEU A 179 -0.26 5.97 11.44
C LEU A 179 0.34 6.80 12.59
N LEU A 180 -0.30 7.90 12.98
CA LEU A 180 0.21 8.70 14.09
C LEU A 180 0.19 7.90 15.39
N PRO A 181 1.27 7.97 16.19
CA PRO A 181 1.36 7.29 17.47
C PRO A 181 0.67 8.09 18.59
N THR A 182 -0.41 8.80 18.26
CA THR A 182 -1.22 9.60 19.19
C THR A 182 -2.44 8.84 19.70
N MET A 183 -2.77 7.70 19.08
CA MET A 183 -3.87 6.84 19.52
C MET A 183 -3.45 6.02 20.75
N PRO A 184 -4.35 5.79 21.72
CA PRO A 184 -4.11 4.89 22.84
C PRO A 184 -3.65 3.51 22.33
N GLY A 185 -2.61 2.94 22.95
CA GLY A 185 -2.05 1.63 22.57
C GLY A 185 -0.73 1.69 21.78
N SER A 186 -0.27 2.87 21.35
CA SER A 186 1.00 2.99 20.64
C SER A 186 2.19 2.79 21.60
N THR A 187 2.99 1.74 21.37
CA THR A 187 4.20 1.39 22.13
C THR A 187 5.30 2.46 21.97
N GLU A 188 6.34 2.41 22.80
CA GLU A 188 7.50 3.31 22.63
C GLU A 188 8.29 2.97 21.37
N GLU A 189 8.35 1.69 21.02
CA GLU A 189 8.94 1.16 19.80
C GLU A 189 8.22 1.72 18.58
N TYR A 190 6.89 1.68 18.55
CA TYR A 190 6.11 2.27 17.45
C TYR A 190 6.36 3.78 17.31
N LYS A 191 6.48 4.51 18.43
CA LYS A 191 6.82 5.95 18.38
C LYS A 191 8.20 6.20 17.76
N ARG A 192 9.20 5.38 18.11
CA ARG A 192 10.55 5.48 17.53
C ARG A 192 10.54 5.16 16.04
N ASP A 193 9.83 4.11 15.66
CA ASP A 193 9.68 3.72 14.25
C ASP A 193 8.99 4.82 13.45
N PHE A 194 7.97 5.47 14.03
CA PHE A 194 7.30 6.60 13.41
C PHE A 194 8.23 7.78 13.20
N ASP A 195 8.99 8.17 14.22
CA ASP A 195 9.97 9.25 14.09
C ASP A 195 11.08 8.90 13.08
N SER A 196 11.51 7.63 13.03
CA SER A 196 12.47 7.14 12.04
C SER A 196 11.90 7.20 10.62
N ALA A 197 10.63 6.82 10.42
CA ALA A 197 9.97 6.87 9.12
C ALA A 197 9.79 8.31 8.64
N VAL A 198 9.41 9.23 9.53
CA VAL A 198 9.32 10.67 9.23
C VAL A 198 10.67 11.24 8.83
N LEU A 199 11.76 10.84 9.52
CA LEU A 199 13.10 11.26 9.14
C LEU A 199 13.46 10.78 7.72
N LYS A 200 13.20 9.51 7.39
CA LYS A 200 13.48 8.95 6.06
C LYS A 200 12.64 9.57 4.95
N LEU A 201 11.39 9.92 5.24
CA LEU A 201 10.56 10.70 4.34
C LEU A 201 11.21 12.07 4.04
N ILE A 202 11.65 12.78 5.07
CA ILE A 202 12.29 14.09 4.91
C ILE A 202 13.61 13.96 4.16
N ASP A 203 14.43 12.96 4.48
CA ASP A 203 15.67 12.66 3.76
C ASP A 203 15.40 12.51 2.26
N LEU A 204 14.38 11.71 1.88
CA LEU A 204 13.99 11.51 0.49
C LEU A 204 13.53 12.82 -0.18
N LEU A 205 12.55 13.52 0.41
CA LEU A 205 12.01 14.75 -0.20
C LEU A 205 13.09 15.83 -0.33
N TYR A 206 13.98 15.92 0.66
CA TYR A 206 15.06 16.89 0.67
C TYR A 206 16.18 16.53 -0.32
N ALA A 207 16.53 15.26 -0.45
CA ALA A 207 17.48 14.79 -1.46
C ALA A 207 16.97 15.11 -2.87
N CYS A 208 15.71 14.77 -3.18
CA CYS A 208 15.07 15.12 -4.44
C CYS A 208 15.10 16.64 -4.70
N PHE A 209 14.78 17.45 -3.69
CA PHE A 209 14.83 18.91 -3.79
C PHE A 209 16.25 19.44 -4.08
N LYS A 210 17.25 18.95 -3.37
CA LYS A 210 18.65 19.39 -3.54
C LYS A 210 19.26 18.96 -4.87
N MET A 211 18.81 17.83 -5.40
CA MET A 211 19.24 17.30 -6.69
C MET A 211 18.38 17.80 -7.86
N ASP A 212 17.37 18.61 -7.58
CA ASP A 212 16.38 19.09 -8.54
C ASP A 212 15.67 17.96 -9.32
N ILE A 213 15.34 16.88 -8.63
CA ILE A 213 14.64 15.71 -9.17
C ILE A 213 13.16 15.80 -8.75
N PRO A 214 12.19 15.89 -9.68
CA PRO A 214 10.79 15.85 -9.32
C PRO A 214 10.38 14.50 -8.76
N VAL A 215 9.74 14.53 -7.60
CA VAL A 215 9.11 13.38 -6.95
C VAL A 215 7.59 13.50 -6.99
N VAL A 216 6.93 12.40 -7.34
CA VAL A 216 5.47 12.33 -7.44
C VAL A 216 4.95 11.11 -6.70
N GLY A 217 3.99 11.32 -5.80
CA GLY A 217 3.20 10.26 -5.19
C GLY A 217 2.02 9.90 -6.09
N PHE A 218 1.94 8.64 -6.53
CA PHE A 218 0.88 8.13 -7.38
C PHE A 218 -0.14 7.36 -6.55
N VAL A 219 -1.32 7.95 -6.30
CA VAL A 219 -2.31 7.40 -5.38
C VAL A 219 -3.43 6.69 -6.16
N LYS A 220 -3.34 5.34 -6.22
CA LYS A 220 -4.32 4.46 -6.90
C LYS A 220 -5.73 4.53 -6.31
N ARG A 221 -5.84 4.64 -4.98
CA ARG A 221 -7.10 4.42 -4.24
C ARG A 221 -7.38 5.55 -3.26
N THR A 222 -7.78 6.70 -3.78
CA THR A 222 -8.19 7.82 -2.92
C THR A 222 -9.69 7.79 -2.59
N ARG A 223 -10.01 7.98 -1.31
CA ARG A 223 -11.38 8.20 -0.82
C ARG A 223 -11.65 9.67 -0.50
N VAL A 224 -10.71 10.54 -0.85
CA VAL A 224 -10.75 11.97 -0.55
C VAL A 224 -11.80 12.68 -1.41
N ASN A 225 -12.30 13.78 -0.87
CA ASN A 225 -13.41 14.57 -1.37
C ASN A 225 -13.10 16.07 -1.27
N ASP A 226 -11.83 16.46 -1.44
CA ASP A 226 -11.38 17.85 -1.25
C ASP A 226 -12.10 18.77 -2.24
N ILE A 227 -12.11 18.39 -3.53
CA ILE A 227 -12.77 19.16 -4.59
C ILE A 227 -14.28 19.14 -4.41
N CYS A 228 -14.87 17.97 -4.17
CA CYS A 228 -16.30 17.83 -3.95
C CYS A 228 -16.78 18.63 -2.73
N SER A 229 -16.02 18.64 -1.64
CA SER A 229 -16.36 19.37 -0.42
C SER A 229 -16.34 20.87 -0.64
N GLU A 230 -15.34 21.40 -1.34
CA GLU A 230 -15.26 22.82 -1.73
C GLU A 230 -16.45 23.24 -2.60
N LEU A 231 -16.92 22.33 -3.46
CA LEU A 231 -18.09 22.54 -4.31
C LEU A 231 -19.43 22.33 -3.57
N GLY A 232 -19.42 22.01 -2.27
CA GLY A 232 -20.63 21.84 -1.45
C GLY A 232 -21.18 20.41 -1.37
N PHE A 233 -20.41 19.41 -1.82
CA PHE A 233 -20.81 18.00 -1.87
C PHE A 233 -19.89 17.07 -1.07
N PRO A 234 -19.74 17.28 0.25
CA PRO A 234 -18.76 16.56 1.08
C PRO A 234 -19.02 15.05 1.24
N ARG A 235 -20.11 14.50 0.68
CA ARG A 235 -20.39 13.05 0.71
C ARG A 235 -20.03 12.35 -0.61
N MET A 236 -19.51 13.08 -1.59
CA MET A 236 -19.08 12.55 -2.88
C MET A 236 -17.55 12.46 -2.93
N ARG A 237 -17.01 11.35 -3.43
CA ARG A 237 -15.57 11.23 -3.68
C ARG A 237 -15.20 12.00 -4.93
N ASP A 238 -14.02 12.60 -4.93
CA ASP A 238 -13.52 13.35 -6.09
C ASP A 238 -13.40 12.47 -7.33
N THR A 239 -12.91 11.24 -7.18
CA THR A 239 -12.80 10.28 -8.29
C THR A 239 -14.15 9.95 -8.94
N ALA A 240 -15.24 9.90 -8.18
CA ALA A 240 -16.56 9.60 -8.72
C ALA A 240 -17.11 10.74 -9.60
N LEU A 241 -16.77 11.98 -9.25
CA LEU A 241 -17.12 13.18 -10.03
C LEU A 241 -16.20 13.30 -11.25
N LEU A 242 -14.89 13.27 -11.01
CA LEU A 242 -13.85 13.54 -12.01
C LEU A 242 -13.77 12.46 -13.10
N ASP A 243 -14.14 11.22 -12.80
CA ASP A 243 -14.23 10.17 -13.82
C ASP A 243 -15.18 10.53 -14.98
N ALA A 244 -16.22 11.31 -14.69
CA ALA A 244 -17.18 11.80 -15.69
C ALA A 244 -16.79 13.14 -16.33
N ILE A 245 -15.77 13.83 -15.80
CA ILE A 245 -15.33 15.14 -16.27
C ILE A 245 -14.07 15.02 -17.13
N LEU A 246 -13.06 14.30 -16.63
CA LEU A 246 -11.76 14.16 -17.26
C LEU A 246 -11.83 13.16 -18.41
N GLY A 247 -11.34 13.57 -19.58
CA GLY A 247 -10.96 12.71 -20.69
C GLY A 247 -9.58 12.08 -20.49
N LEU A 248 -9.24 11.09 -21.32
CA LEU A 248 -7.91 10.48 -21.31
C LEU A 248 -6.83 11.52 -21.61
N GLY A 249 -5.81 11.59 -20.75
CA GLY A 249 -4.72 12.54 -20.79
C GLY A 249 -5.04 13.93 -20.24
N GLU A 250 -6.23 14.11 -19.66
CA GLU A 250 -6.59 15.34 -18.96
C GLU A 250 -6.33 15.24 -17.45
N TYR A 251 -6.05 16.40 -16.84
CA TYR A 251 -5.80 16.52 -15.42
C TYR A 251 -6.40 17.79 -14.83
N THR A 252 -6.73 17.80 -13.54
CA THR A 252 -7.16 19.01 -12.82
C THR A 252 -5.96 19.89 -12.50
N LEU A 253 -6.06 21.22 -12.57
CA LEU A 253 -4.95 22.06 -12.12
C LEU A 253 -4.53 21.76 -10.65
N PRO A 254 -3.23 21.81 -10.32
CA PRO A 254 -2.73 21.51 -8.98
C PRO A 254 -3.41 22.37 -7.92
N LYS A 255 -3.86 21.72 -6.83
CA LYS A 255 -4.40 22.37 -5.63
C LYS A 255 -3.53 22.05 -4.43
N ILE A 256 -3.39 23.00 -3.51
CA ILE A 256 -2.64 22.80 -2.27
C ILE A 256 -3.43 21.84 -1.36
N ILE A 257 -2.76 20.82 -0.83
CA ILE A 257 -3.29 20.04 0.29
C ILE A 257 -3.24 20.94 1.52
N PRO A 258 -4.37 21.23 2.19
CA PRO A 258 -4.35 22.08 3.38
C PRO A 258 -3.40 21.51 4.44
N GLU A 259 -2.44 22.33 4.90
CA GLU A 259 -1.42 21.92 5.90
C GLU A 259 -1.99 21.60 7.30
N LYS A 260 -3.31 21.54 7.44
CA LYS A 260 -3.99 21.31 8.72
C LYS A 260 -3.92 19.81 9.04
N GLY A 261 -2.85 19.39 9.70
CA GLY A 261 -2.69 18.02 10.17
C GLY A 261 -1.51 17.83 11.11
N SER A 262 -1.62 16.83 11.98
CA SER A 262 -0.58 16.42 12.91
C SER A 262 0.67 15.84 12.22
N VAL A 263 0.52 15.22 11.03
CA VAL A 263 1.65 14.69 10.25
C VAL A 263 2.53 15.80 9.65
N PRO A 264 2.00 16.76 8.85
CA PRO A 264 2.80 17.91 8.39
C PRO A 264 3.47 18.67 9.54
N GLY A 265 2.74 18.85 10.65
CA GLY A 265 3.29 19.49 11.85
C GLY A 265 4.47 18.72 12.49
N ARG A 266 4.45 17.38 12.47
CA ARG A 266 5.59 16.57 12.92
C ARG A 266 6.76 16.67 11.94
N CYS A 267 6.50 16.57 10.64
CA CYS A 267 7.53 16.69 9.61
C CYS A 267 8.27 18.02 9.72
N ARG A 268 7.52 19.14 9.81
CA ARG A 268 8.09 20.48 10.02
C ARG A 268 8.99 20.57 11.26
N LYS A 269 8.55 19.99 12.38
CA LYS A 269 9.39 19.93 13.61
C LYS A 269 10.68 19.16 13.40
N VAL A 270 10.67 18.07 12.65
CA VAL A 270 11.88 17.30 12.33
C VAL A 270 12.79 18.10 11.40
N CYS A 271 12.25 18.73 10.34
CA CYS A 271 13.01 19.60 9.45
C CYS A 271 13.77 20.71 10.20
N HIS A 272 13.11 21.39 11.15
CA HIS A 272 13.76 22.40 11.97
C HIS A 272 14.88 21.83 12.85
N LYS A 273 14.70 20.62 13.41
CA LYS A 273 15.73 19.97 14.24
C LYS A 273 17.00 19.64 13.46
N ILE A 274 16.85 19.28 12.19
CA ILE A 274 17.98 18.95 11.30
C ILE A 274 18.51 20.19 10.55
N GLY A 275 17.96 21.38 10.81
CA GLY A 275 18.49 22.64 10.31
C GLY A 275 18.05 23.05 8.90
N ILE A 276 16.95 22.50 8.37
CA ILE A 276 16.42 22.92 7.06
C ILE A 276 15.78 24.32 7.19
N PRO A 277 16.11 25.29 6.33
CA PRO A 277 15.51 26.62 6.34
C PRO A 277 14.00 26.61 6.02
N ASP A 278 13.22 27.51 6.63
CA ASP A 278 11.76 27.58 6.46
C ASP A 278 11.30 27.61 5.00
N ARG A 279 12.01 28.36 4.15
CA ARG A 279 11.71 28.43 2.72
C ARG A 279 11.80 27.06 2.04
N GLU A 280 12.86 26.31 2.34
CA GLU A 280 13.04 24.96 1.80
C GLU A 280 12.02 23.98 2.38
N ILE A 281 11.61 24.16 3.65
CA ILE A 281 10.53 23.37 4.26
C ILE A 281 9.21 23.57 3.51
N GLU A 282 8.84 24.81 3.19
CA GLU A 282 7.64 25.09 2.39
C GLU A 282 7.72 24.47 0.99
N ASP A 283 8.91 24.47 0.39
CA ASP A 283 9.11 23.91 -0.94
C ASP A 283 8.90 22.38 -0.95
N ILE A 284 9.41 21.66 0.06
CA ILE A 284 9.31 20.18 0.12
C ILE A 284 8.03 19.66 0.79
N LEU A 285 7.47 20.37 1.77
CA LEU A 285 6.27 19.93 2.51
C LEU A 285 4.98 20.60 2.03
N GLY A 286 5.07 21.62 1.18
CA GLY A 286 3.92 22.26 0.52
C GLY A 286 3.34 21.36 -0.58
N ILE A 287 2.71 20.26 -0.18
CA ILE A 287 2.21 19.26 -1.13
C ILE A 287 0.99 19.79 -1.88
N HIS A 288 1.05 19.68 -3.20
CA HIS A 288 -0.06 19.91 -4.11
C HIS A 288 -0.58 18.57 -4.61
N PHE A 289 -1.86 18.52 -4.94
CA PHE A 289 -2.47 17.38 -5.58
C PHE A 289 -3.15 17.77 -6.88
N SER A 290 -3.15 16.84 -7.83
CA SER A 290 -3.91 16.90 -9.07
C SER A 290 -4.54 15.54 -9.33
N TYR A 291 -5.69 15.50 -9.98
CA TYR A 291 -6.29 14.27 -10.49
C TYR A 291 -6.02 14.16 -11.98
N ALA A 292 -5.49 13.03 -12.41
CA ALA A 292 -5.11 12.75 -13.78
C ALA A 292 -5.80 11.47 -14.29
N LYS A 293 -6.34 11.49 -15.52
CA LYS A 293 -6.89 10.29 -16.16
C LYS A 293 -5.89 9.74 -17.17
N THR A 294 -5.16 8.72 -16.76
CA THR A 294 -4.04 8.14 -17.53
C THR A 294 -4.37 6.79 -18.17
N GLY A 295 -5.58 6.29 -17.97
CA GLY A 295 -6.11 5.08 -18.60
C GLY A 295 -7.63 5.08 -18.67
N PHE A 296 -8.23 3.92 -18.95
CA PHE A 296 -9.69 3.77 -19.07
C PHE A 296 -10.41 3.57 -17.73
N THR A 297 -9.65 3.54 -16.64
CA THR A 297 -10.14 3.39 -15.27
C THR A 297 -10.42 4.77 -14.65
N THR A 298 -10.72 4.79 -13.35
CA THR A 298 -10.94 6.02 -12.60
C THR A 298 -9.69 6.91 -12.57
N PRO A 299 -9.82 8.25 -12.53
CA PRO A 299 -8.68 9.14 -12.38
C PRO A 299 -7.85 8.84 -11.13
N PHE A 300 -6.53 9.01 -11.26
CA PHE A 300 -5.55 8.84 -10.19
C PHE A 300 -5.21 10.18 -9.56
N ARG A 301 -4.88 10.19 -8.27
CA ARG A 301 -4.40 11.40 -7.59
C ARG A 301 -2.87 11.41 -7.63
N LEU A 302 -2.31 12.45 -8.20
CA LEU A 302 -0.88 12.76 -8.21
C LEU A 302 -0.62 13.76 -7.08
N GLU A 303 0.34 13.47 -6.22
CA GLU A 303 0.81 14.39 -5.18
C GLU A 303 2.24 14.82 -5.50
N VAL A 304 2.50 16.13 -5.45
CA VAL A 304 3.80 16.72 -5.79
C VAL A 304 4.18 17.79 -4.76
N PRO A 305 5.45 17.92 -4.38
CA PRO A 305 5.90 19.07 -3.59
C PRO A 305 5.76 20.38 -4.36
N ARG A 306 5.80 21.51 -3.65
CA ARG A 306 5.65 22.85 -4.25
C ARG A 306 6.69 23.12 -5.35
N TYR A 307 7.93 22.68 -5.15
CA TYR A 307 9.01 22.86 -6.14
C TYR A 307 8.87 22.00 -7.41
N CYS A 308 7.86 21.12 -7.46
CA CYS A 308 7.57 20.25 -8.61
C CYS A 308 6.31 20.69 -9.39
N VAL A 309 5.58 21.70 -8.92
CA VAL A 309 4.26 22.06 -9.47
C VAL A 309 4.35 22.50 -10.94
N ASP A 310 5.39 23.23 -11.29
CA ASP A 310 5.69 23.69 -12.64
C ASP A 310 6.09 22.56 -13.60
N ARG A 311 6.53 21.41 -13.05
CA ARG A 311 6.93 20.21 -13.80
C ARG A 311 5.86 19.11 -13.82
N LEU A 312 4.65 19.38 -13.31
CA LEU A 312 3.56 18.40 -13.30
C LEU A 312 3.18 17.95 -14.72
N GLU A 313 3.22 18.85 -15.70
CA GLU A 313 2.88 18.52 -17.10
C GLU A 313 3.89 17.53 -17.69
N ASP A 314 5.18 17.74 -17.47
CA ASP A 314 6.25 16.82 -17.91
C ASP A 314 6.08 15.44 -17.29
N VAL A 315 5.94 15.39 -15.96
CA VAL A 315 5.79 14.11 -15.25
C VAL A 315 4.51 13.39 -15.66
N GLY A 316 3.40 14.12 -15.75
CA GLY A 316 2.12 13.56 -16.16
C GLY A 316 2.13 13.04 -17.59
N SER A 317 2.93 13.64 -18.47
CA SER A 317 3.15 13.15 -19.84
C SER A 317 3.94 11.83 -19.86
N ILE A 318 4.96 11.68 -19.00
CA ILE A 318 5.68 10.40 -18.81
C ILE A 318 4.75 9.32 -18.27
N ILE A 319 3.99 9.65 -17.23
CA ILE A 319 3.00 8.74 -16.63
C ILE A 319 2.05 8.27 -17.73
N LEU A 320 1.42 9.19 -18.47
CA LEU A 320 0.49 8.85 -19.55
C LEU A 320 1.14 7.99 -20.65
N ALA A 321 2.36 8.31 -21.07
CA ALA A 321 3.08 7.58 -22.11
C ALA A 321 3.43 6.13 -21.71
N THR A 322 3.77 5.94 -20.43
CA THR A 322 4.23 4.66 -19.88
C THR A 322 3.10 3.85 -19.24
N SER A 323 1.93 4.45 -19.03
CA SER A 323 0.75 3.78 -18.51
C SER A 323 0.26 2.64 -19.40
N GLU A 324 -0.31 1.63 -18.75
CA GLU A 324 -1.06 0.55 -19.41
C GLU A 324 -2.56 0.88 -19.52
N VAL A 325 -3.37 -0.08 -19.98
CA VAL A 325 -4.83 0.07 -20.15
C VAL A 325 -5.52 0.45 -18.83
N ASP A 326 -5.00 -0.05 -17.71
CA ASP A 326 -5.47 0.26 -16.36
C ASP A 326 -5.07 1.67 -15.88
N GLY A 327 -4.23 2.38 -16.65
CA GLY A 327 -3.74 3.73 -16.39
C GLY A 327 -2.56 3.80 -15.41
N ILE A 328 -2.03 2.68 -14.94
CA ILE A 328 -0.87 2.65 -14.04
C ILE A 328 0.42 2.65 -14.87
N PRO A 329 1.41 3.51 -14.57
CA PRO A 329 2.71 3.52 -15.23
C PRO A 329 3.43 2.18 -15.14
N PHE A 330 4.04 1.75 -16.24
CA PHE A 330 4.80 0.50 -16.33
C PHE A 330 5.75 0.29 -15.14
N ALA A 331 6.60 1.26 -14.83
CA ALA A 331 7.59 1.12 -13.78
C ALA A 331 6.98 0.93 -12.37
N LEU A 332 5.84 1.57 -12.08
CA LEU A 332 5.12 1.37 -10.81
C LEU A 332 4.47 -0.02 -10.75
N LYS A 333 4.02 -0.54 -11.89
CA LYS A 333 3.46 -1.88 -11.98
C LYS A 333 4.53 -2.96 -11.78
N GLU A 334 5.72 -2.75 -12.33
CA GLU A 334 6.87 -3.64 -12.11
C GLU A 334 7.30 -3.61 -10.64
N ALA A 335 7.41 -2.42 -10.03
CA ALA A 335 7.72 -2.30 -8.60
C ALA A 335 6.69 -3.04 -7.73
N ASP A 336 5.39 -2.82 -7.95
CA ASP A 336 4.28 -3.49 -7.25
C ASP A 336 4.34 -5.02 -7.40
N SER A 337 4.59 -5.50 -8.63
CA SER A 337 4.71 -6.93 -8.90
C SER A 337 5.89 -7.57 -8.15
N LEU A 338 7.02 -6.86 -8.04
CA LEU A 338 8.23 -7.35 -7.38
C LEU A 338 8.07 -7.46 -5.86
N VAL A 339 7.33 -6.55 -5.23
CA VAL A 339 7.19 -6.48 -3.77
C VAL A 339 5.96 -7.19 -3.25
N ARG A 340 5.05 -7.66 -4.11
CA ARG A 340 3.76 -8.21 -3.69
C ARG A 340 3.91 -9.40 -2.74
N ILE A 341 3.65 -9.16 -1.45
CA ILE A 341 3.60 -10.20 -0.43
C ILE A 341 2.15 -10.70 -0.31
N ASN A 342 1.85 -11.79 -1.01
CA ASN A 342 0.52 -12.41 -0.93
C ASN A 342 0.36 -13.28 0.33
N THR A 343 -0.88 -13.67 0.62
CA THR A 343 -1.20 -14.54 1.77
C THR A 343 -0.51 -15.89 1.67
N SER A 344 -0.34 -16.41 0.45
CA SER A 344 0.40 -17.66 0.20
C SER A 344 1.86 -17.58 0.68
N LEU A 345 2.57 -16.47 0.41
CA LEU A 345 3.96 -16.26 0.82
C LEU A 345 4.06 -16.08 2.33
N SER A 346 3.15 -15.31 2.93
CA SER A 346 3.04 -15.17 4.38
C SER A 346 2.86 -16.55 5.04
N ASN A 347 1.95 -17.37 4.51
CA ASN A 347 1.71 -18.73 4.98
C ASN A 347 2.93 -19.64 4.82
N ILE A 348 3.62 -19.60 3.67
CA ILE A 348 4.86 -20.36 3.46
C ILE A 348 5.89 -19.97 4.52
N ARG A 349 6.09 -18.67 4.78
CA ARG A 349 7.01 -18.20 5.83
C ARG A 349 6.61 -18.71 7.20
N THR A 350 5.34 -18.64 7.56
CA THR A 350 4.84 -19.15 8.86
C THR A 350 5.04 -20.66 8.99
N LEU A 351 4.80 -21.44 7.94
CA LEU A 351 5.09 -22.88 7.93
C LEU A 351 6.59 -23.19 8.07
N MET A 352 7.46 -22.39 7.45
CA MET A 352 8.91 -22.53 7.64
C MET A 352 9.32 -22.23 9.08
N ILE A 353 8.73 -21.21 9.71
CA ILE A 353 8.95 -20.90 11.13
C ILE A 353 8.55 -22.10 11.99
N TYR A 354 7.36 -22.67 11.73
CA TYR A 354 6.89 -23.87 12.44
C TYR A 354 7.82 -25.07 12.24
N SER A 355 8.27 -25.32 11.00
CA SER A 355 9.20 -26.40 10.69
C SER A 355 10.54 -26.23 11.43
N LYS A 356 11.08 -25.02 11.49
CA LYS A 356 12.32 -24.73 12.23
C LYS A 356 12.13 -24.89 13.74
N ALA A 357 10.98 -24.49 14.28
CA ALA A 357 10.65 -24.69 15.69
C ALA A 357 10.52 -26.18 16.06
N LEU A 358 9.98 -27.01 15.16
CA LEU A 358 9.96 -28.47 15.35
C LEU A 358 11.37 -29.06 15.45
N ASP A 359 12.34 -28.54 14.70
CA ASP A 359 13.71 -29.01 14.80
C ASP A 359 14.36 -28.63 16.14
N LEU A 360 13.97 -27.51 16.75
CA LEU A 360 14.38 -27.15 18.12
C LEU A 360 13.75 -28.12 19.16
N VAL A 361 12.49 -28.50 18.98
CA VAL A 361 11.85 -29.52 19.83
C VAL A 361 12.56 -30.86 19.74
N LYS A 362 12.94 -31.30 18.52
CA LYS A 362 13.69 -32.55 18.34
C LYS A 362 15.07 -32.53 19.02
N ARG A 363 15.71 -31.36 19.11
CA ARG A 363 17.00 -31.17 19.77
C ARG A 363 16.87 -31.05 21.30
N GLY A 364 15.64 -30.87 21.80
CA GLY A 364 15.36 -30.68 23.23
C GLY A 364 15.48 -29.22 23.69
N ASP A 365 15.64 -28.27 22.77
CA ASP A 365 15.73 -26.84 23.08
C ASP A 365 14.37 -26.21 23.40
N LEU A 366 13.28 -26.84 22.92
CA LEU A 366 11.89 -26.48 23.20
C LEU A 366 11.07 -27.71 23.59
N GLY A 367 10.07 -27.53 24.46
CA GLY A 367 9.04 -28.52 24.71
C GLY A 367 8.00 -28.55 23.58
N PRO A 368 7.32 -29.69 23.31
CA PRO A 368 6.22 -29.75 22.34
C PRO A 368 5.11 -28.71 22.60
N GLU A 369 4.86 -28.39 23.87
CA GLU A 369 3.89 -27.40 24.34
C GLU A 369 4.26 -25.95 23.95
N ASP A 370 5.54 -25.65 23.74
CA ASP A 370 5.99 -24.31 23.35
C ASP A 370 5.58 -23.97 21.91
N LEU A 371 5.27 -24.98 21.08
CA LEU A 371 4.73 -24.78 19.73
C LEU A 371 3.36 -24.10 19.75
N ASN A 372 2.67 -24.06 20.90
CA ASN A 372 1.43 -23.30 21.05
C ASN A 372 1.63 -21.79 20.84
N LEU A 373 2.86 -21.28 20.98
CA LEU A 373 3.19 -19.88 20.68
C LEU A 373 2.98 -19.55 19.19
N LEU A 374 3.14 -20.54 18.31
CA LEU A 374 3.05 -20.39 16.85
C LEU A 374 1.65 -20.62 16.29
N THR A 375 0.65 -20.70 17.16
CA THR A 375 -0.73 -20.94 16.75
C THR A 375 -1.32 -19.65 16.22
N LEU A 376 -1.91 -19.68 15.02
CA LEU A 376 -2.65 -18.55 14.46
C LEU A 376 -3.74 -18.07 15.44
N GLN A 377 -3.93 -16.75 15.51
CA GLN A 377 -5.00 -16.16 16.30
C GLN A 377 -6.39 -16.44 15.67
N HIS A 378 -7.46 -16.40 16.46
CA HIS A 378 -8.82 -16.70 16.00
C HIS A 378 -9.26 -15.78 14.85
N GLY A 379 -9.52 -16.35 13.67
CA GLY A 379 -9.91 -15.62 12.46
C GLY A 379 -8.86 -15.61 11.34
N GLU A 380 -7.61 -15.95 11.65
CA GLU A 380 -6.55 -16.17 10.65
C GLU A 380 -6.70 -17.57 10.03
N ASN A 381 -6.72 -17.65 8.70
CA ASN A 381 -6.92 -18.90 7.95
C ASN A 381 -5.71 -19.20 7.06
N TRP A 382 -5.30 -20.48 7.03
CA TRP A 382 -4.32 -20.96 6.06
C TRP A 382 -4.91 -20.93 4.65
N VAL A 383 -4.34 -20.10 3.78
CA VAL A 383 -4.62 -20.03 2.34
C VAL A 383 -3.34 -20.43 1.61
N LEU A 384 -3.26 -21.71 1.21
CA LEU A 384 -2.10 -22.26 0.49
C LEU A 384 -2.27 -22.23 -1.03
N ARG A 385 -3.44 -21.86 -1.53
CA ARG A 385 -3.76 -21.75 -2.96
C ARG A 385 -4.56 -20.48 -3.22
N ASP A 386 -3.86 -19.40 -3.58
CA ASP A 386 -4.48 -18.31 -4.34
C ASP A 386 -4.72 -18.84 -5.77
N GLY A 387 -5.98 -19.16 -6.08
CA GLY A 387 -6.40 -19.91 -7.29
C GLY A 387 -6.07 -19.29 -8.65
N GLU A 388 -5.31 -18.19 -8.72
CA GLU A 388 -5.01 -17.49 -9.97
C GLU A 388 -3.53 -17.52 -10.39
N HIS A 389 -2.57 -17.97 -9.57
CA HIS A 389 -1.14 -17.78 -9.88
C HIS A 389 -0.37 -18.97 -10.45
N LEU A 390 -0.92 -20.20 -10.46
CA LEU A 390 -0.23 -21.33 -11.08
C LEU A 390 -0.39 -21.42 -12.61
N ARG A 391 -1.30 -20.65 -13.22
CA ARG A 391 -1.44 -20.62 -14.69
C ARG A 391 -0.43 -19.70 -15.38
N GLY A 392 -0.07 -18.58 -14.74
CA GLY A 392 0.94 -17.65 -15.28
C GLY A 392 2.37 -18.19 -15.25
N LEU A 393 2.69 -19.04 -14.27
CA LEU A 393 4.04 -19.61 -14.09
C LEU A 393 4.29 -20.91 -14.87
N LEU A 394 3.25 -21.56 -15.40
CA LEU A 394 3.36 -22.82 -16.14
C LEU A 394 2.99 -22.73 -17.63
N GLY A 395 2.69 -21.53 -18.14
CA GLY A 395 2.46 -21.35 -19.58
C GLY A 395 1.37 -22.26 -20.15
N VAL A 396 0.23 -22.36 -19.46
CA VAL A 396 -1.01 -22.97 -19.99
C VAL A 396 -2.19 -22.04 -19.76
#